data_AF-A0A101CUQ2-F1
#
_entry.id   AF-A0A101CUQ2-F1
#
_cell.length_a   1.000
_cell.length_b   1.000
_cell.length_c   1.000
_cell.angle_alpha   90.00
_cell.angle_beta   90.00
_cell.angle_gamma   90.00
#
_symmetry.space_group_name_H-M   'P 1'
#
loop_
_entity.id
_entity.type
_entity.pdbx_description
1 polymer ?
#
loop_
_entity_poly.entity_id
_entity_poly.type
_entity_poly.pdbx_seq_one_letter_code
_entity_poly.pdbx_strand_id
1 'polypeptide(L)' 'MGEFLVLIGGMTTLISVFTFLFGVCRLIFISDNKNKSLKIILYSVIAFVIGFGTCSANFSLSGMH' A
#
# COMPACT_ATOMS: atom_id res chain seq x y z
N MET A 1 7.99 2.70 20.77
CA MET A 1 7.93 3.49 19.52
C MET A 1 7.67 2.63 18.27
N GLY A 2 8.21 1.40 18.19
CA GLY A 2 7.96 0.51 17.03
C GLY A 2 6.49 0.14 16.81
N GLU A 3 5.72 -0.12 17.88
CA GLU A 3 4.31 -0.52 17.81
C GLU A 3 3.41 0.54 17.16
N PHE A 4 3.69 1.83 17.39
CA PHE A 4 2.96 2.93 16.77
C PHE A 4 3.26 3.03 15.26
N LEU A 5 4.51 2.78 14.86
CA LEU A 5 4.91 2.71 13.45
C LEU A 5 4.25 1.52 12.74
N VAL A 6 4.13 0.38 13.41
CA VAL A 6 3.42 -0.80 12.88
C VAL A 6 1.94 -0.53 12.70
N LEU A 7 1.31 0.16 13.64
CA LEU A 7 -0.11 0.50 13.55
C LEU A 7 -0.37 1.42 12.34
N ILE A 8 0.47 2.43 12.14
CA ILE A 8 0.40 3.33 10.98
C ILE A 8 0.73 2.58 9.68
N GLY A 9 1.74 1.72 9.67
CA GLY A 9 2.12 0.91 8.52
C GLY A 9 1.02 -0.07 8.12
N GLY A 10 0.39 -0.73 9.09
CA GLY A 10 -0.73 -1.65 8.89
C GLY A 10 -1.97 -0.94 8.32
N MET A 11 -2.35 0.21 8.89
CA MET A 11 -3.44 1.04 8.35
C MET A 11 -3.15 1.52 6.92
N THR A 12 -1.92 1.96 6.66
CA THR A 12 -1.49 2.39 5.31
C THR A 12 -1.55 1.25 4.30
N THR A 13 -1.16 0.04 4.71
CA THR A 13 -1.19 -1.15 3.86
C THR A 13 -2.64 -1.53 3.52
N LEU A 14 -3.55 -1.51 4.49
CA LEU A 14 -4.98 -1.75 4.27
C LEU A 14 -5.58 -0.74 3.30
N ILE A 15 -5.36 0.56 3.53
CA ILE A 15 -5.88 1.64 2.66
C ILE A 15 -5.31 1.50 1.24
N SER A 16 -4.06 1.06 1.10
CA SER A 16 -3.44 0.84 -0.20
C SER A 16 -4.10 -0.31 -0.98
N VAL A 17 -4.48 -1.42 -0.34
CA VAL A 17 -5.19 -2.51 -1.01
C VAL A 17 -6.53 -2.03 -1.59
N PHE A 18 -7.30 -1.25 -0.82
CA PHE A 18 -8.56 -0.68 -1.30
C PHE A 18 -8.35 0.33 -2.44
N THR A 19 -7.31 1.15 -2.35
CA THR A 19 -6.95 2.14 -3.39
C THR A 19 -6.51 1.45 -4.68
N PHE A 20 -5.75 0.37 -4.57
CA PHE A 20 -5.32 -0.45 -5.69
C PHE A 20 -6.53 -1.11 -6.37
N LEU A 21 -7.42 -1.73 -5.58
CA LEU A 21 -8.63 -2.37 -6.10
C LEU A 21 -9.53 -1.37 -6.84
N PHE A 22 -9.71 -0.16 -6.27
CA PHE A 22 -10.44 0.92 -6.92
C PHE A 22 -9.76 1.39 -8.21
N GLY A 23 -8.42 1.53 -8.20
CA GLY A 23 -7.63 1.89 -9.37
C GLY A 23 -7.74 0.86 -10.50
N VAL A 24 -7.72 -0.43 -10.17
CA VAL A 24 -7.89 -1.54 -11.12
C VAL A 24 -9.32 -1.60 -11.66
N CYS A 25 -10.34 -1.53 -10.80
CA CYS A 25 -11.73 -1.45 -11.23
C CYS A 25 -11.96 -0.26 -12.17
N ARG A 26 -11.40 0.91 -11.84
CA ARG A 26 -11.47 2.09 -12.71
C ARG A 26 -10.74 1.88 -14.03
N LEU A 27 -9.58 1.22 -14.05
CA LEU A 27 -8.83 0.93 -15.27
C LEU A 27 -9.59 -0.02 -16.21
N ILE A 28 -10.24 -1.05 -15.66
CA ILE A 28 -11.00 -2.05 -16.44
C ILE A 28 -12.34 -1.48 -16.91
N PHE A 29 -13.02 -0.67 -16.10
CA PHE A 29 -14.36 -0.15 -16.40
C PHE A 29 -14.37 1.19 -17.16
N ILE A 30 -13.33 2.03 -17.00
CA ILE A 30 -13.24 3.37 -17.62
C ILE A 30 -11.93 3.51 -18.41
N SER A 31 -12.01 3.21 -19.71
CA SER A 31 -10.85 3.13 -20.62
C SER A 31 -10.43 4.48 -21.23
N ASP A 32 -11.13 5.58 -20.92
CA ASP A 32 -10.96 6.86 -21.61
C ASP A 32 -9.62 7.55 -21.29
N ASN A 33 -9.04 7.29 -20.11
CA ASN A 33 -7.80 7.96 -19.68
C ASN A 33 -6.84 7.02 -18.92
N LYS A 34 -6.35 5.99 -19.62
CA LYS A 34 -5.48 4.92 -19.11
C LYS A 34 -4.28 5.45 -18.30
N ASN A 35 -3.70 6.58 -18.71
CA ASN A 35 -2.55 7.21 -18.04
C ASN A 35 -2.83 7.65 -16.59
N LYS A 36 -4.05 8.11 -16.28
CA LYS A 36 -4.40 8.52 -14.91
C LYS A 36 -4.62 7.31 -14.00
N SER A 37 -5.27 6.26 -14.50
CA SER A 37 -5.46 5.02 -13.74
C SER A 37 -4.12 4.32 -13.48
N LEU A 38 -3.20 4.31 -14.45
CA LEU A 38 -1.85 3.75 -14.28
C LEU A 38 -1.06 4.48 -13.18
N LYS A 39 -1.15 5.81 -13.12
CA LYS A 39 -0.53 6.59 -12.03
C LYS A 39 -1.11 6.24 -10.66
N ILE A 40 -2.44 6.11 -10.56
CA ILE A 40 -3.12 5.76 -9.30
C ILE A 40 -2.66 4.38 -8.81
N ILE A 41 -2.62 3.40 -9.72
CA ILE A 41 -2.13 2.05 -9.41
C ILE A 41 -0.66 2.11 -8.97
N LEU A 42 0.19 2.85 -9.67
CA LEU A 42 1.61 2.98 -9.35
C LEU A 42 1.83 3.57 -7.95
N TYR A 43 1.15 4.69 -7.61
CA TYR A 43 1.24 5.28 -6.28
C TYR A 43 0.73 4.33 -5.19
N SER A 44 -0.32 3.56 -5.49
CA SER A 44 -0.83 2.55 -4.56
C SER A 44 0.19 1.45 -4.30
N VAL A 45 0.85 0.92 -5.33
CA VAL A 45 1.90 -0.11 -5.17
C VAL A 45 3.07 0.43 -4.34
N ILE A 46 3.51 1.67 -4.61
CA ILE A 46 4.60 2.29 -3.83
C ILE A 46 4.19 2.42 -2.36
N ALA A 47 2.98 2.92 -2.07
CA ALA A 47 2.47 3.03 -0.70
C ALA A 47 2.31 1.66 -0.02
N PHE A 48 1.93 0.63 -0.78
CA PHE A 48 1.82 -0.74 -0.28
C PHE A 48 3.19 -1.30 0.13
N VAL A 49 4.21 -1.13 -0.72
CA VAL A 49 5.58 -1.61 -0.43
C VAL A 49 6.16 -0.89 0.78
N ILE A 50 5.92 0.42 0.93
CA ILE A 50 6.38 1.19 2.10
C ILE A 50 5.67 0.72 3.37
N GLY A 51 4.33 0.58 3.34
CA GLY A 51 3.55 0.09 4.48
C GLY A 51 3.95 -1.33 4.88
N PHE A 52 4.03 -2.24 3.91
CA PHE A 52 4.45 -3.62 4.11
C PHE A 52 5.89 -3.73 4.63
N GLY A 53 6.82 -2.95 4.06
CA GLY A 53 8.21 -2.90 4.50
C GLY A 53 8.34 -2.41 5.94
N THR A 54 7.50 -1.45 6.35
CA THR A 54 7.44 -0.96 7.74
C THR A 54 6.99 -2.06 8.71
N CYS A 55 5.97 -2.84 8.33
CA CYS A 55 5.52 -4.00 9.11
C CYS A 55 6.60 -5.10 9.17
N SER A 56 7.28 -5.37 8.06
CA SER A 56 8.33 -6.39 7.94
C SER A 56 9.59 -6.04 8.73
N ALA A 57 10.00 -4.77 8.74
CA ALA A 57 11.14 -4.29 9.50
C ALA A 57 10.91 -4.43 11.00
N ASN A 58 9.70 -4.14 11.48
CA ASN A 58 9.37 -4.33 12.89
C ASN A 58 9.33 -5.82 13.29
N PHE A 59 8.86 -6.71 12.42
CA PHE A 59 8.94 -8.17 12.65
C PHE A 59 10.40 -8.66 12.71
N SER A 60 11.27 -8.16 11.84
CA SER A 60 12.71 -8.49 11.88
C SER A 60 13.41 -7.92 13.12
N LEU A 61 12.97 -6.77 13.62
CA LEU A 61 13.50 -6.15 14.85
C LEU A 61 13.01 -6.87 16.12
N SER A 62 11.80 -7.43 16.09
CA SER A 62 11.20 -8.16 17.24
C SER A 62 11.61 -9.63 17.32
N GLY A 63 12.25 -10.18 16.29
CA GLY A 63 12.79 -11.55 16.27
C GLY A 63 14.25 -11.68 16.71
N MET A 64 14.87 -10.59 17.17
CA MET A 64 16.24 -10.56 17.71
C MET A 64 16.25 -10.58 19.25
N HIS A 65 15.44 -11.44 19.87
CA HIS A 65 15.47 -11.72 21.31
C HIS A 65 15.13 -13.19 21.58
#